data_AF-A0A820AKA6-F1
#
_entry.id   AF-A0A820AKA6-F1
#
_cell.length_a   1.000
_cell.length_b   1.000
_cell.length_c   1.000
_cell.angle_alpha   90.00
_cell.angle_beta   90.00
_cell.angle_gamma   90.00
#
_symmetry.space_group_name_H-M   'P 1'
#
loop_
_entity.id
_entity.type
_entity.pdbx_description
1 polymer ?
#
loop_
_entity_poly.entity_id
_entity_poly.type
_entity_poly.pdbx_seq_one_letter_code
_entity_poly.pdbx_strand_id
1 'polypeptide(L)'
;MENSSNLHDLDLDNKQGSNVSLPSGSAEDYINDPLLEQQWAMKAFQHAETYFNLLCAVDPKQLRLSRHDDKIYSHFRQLFPDFKIDTLDENEIKS
;
A
#
# COMPACT_ATOMS: atom_id res chain seq x y z
N MET A 1 15.33 42.95 11.23
CA MET A 1 16.40 41.93 11.28
C MET A 1 15.70 40.61 11.18
N GLU A 2 15.63 40.12 9.95
CA GLU A 2 15.08 38.83 9.61
C GLU A 2 15.89 37.75 10.34
N ASN A 3 15.20 36.75 10.89
CA ASN A 3 15.83 35.45 11.02
C ASN A 3 14.79 34.40 10.63
N SER A 4 14.70 34.23 9.31
CA SER A 4 14.10 33.09 8.66
C SER A 4 14.90 31.84 9.05
N SER A 5 14.42 31.10 10.04
CA SER A 5 14.85 29.72 10.21
C SER A 5 13.99 28.86 9.29
N ASN A 6 14.62 28.52 8.16
CA ASN A 6 14.13 27.64 7.11
C ASN A 6 13.40 26.41 7.66
N LEU A 7 12.13 26.26 7.28
CA LEU A 7 11.40 25.00 7.29
C LEU A 7 11.83 24.14 6.07
N HIS A 8 13.14 24.05 5.81
CA HIS A 8 13.72 23.36 4.65
C HIS A 8 14.68 22.23 5.02
N ASP A 9 14.88 21.93 6.31
CA ASP A 9 15.69 20.80 6.77
C ASP A 9 14.83 19.58 7.14
N LEU A 10 13.82 19.27 6.32
CA LEU A 10 13.39 17.89 6.19
C LEU A 10 14.30 17.23 5.16
N ASP A 11 15.52 16.95 5.60
CA ASP A 11 16.51 16.17 4.87
C ASP A 11 15.94 14.74 4.71
N LEU A 12 15.18 14.55 3.62
CA LEU A 12 14.60 13.29 3.18
C LEU A 12 15.63 12.39 2.49
N ASP A 13 16.91 12.75 2.53
CA ASP A 13 18.02 11.96 2.00
C ASP A 13 18.74 11.12 3.06
N ASN A 14 17.98 10.46 3.95
CA ASN A 14 18.51 9.26 4.59
C ASN A 14 18.46 8.09 3.58
N LYS A 15 19.46 8.04 2.69
CA LYS A 15 19.89 6.82 2.00
C LYS A 15 20.45 5.82 3.02
N GLN A 16 19.56 5.27 3.83
CA GLN A 16 19.64 3.88 4.23
C GLN A 16 18.36 3.27 3.68
N GLY A 17 18.50 2.61 2.52
CA GLY A 17 17.60 1.53 2.19
C GLY A 17 17.65 0.57 3.36
N SER A 18 16.70 0.72 4.28
CA SER A 18 16.51 -0.23 5.34
C SER A 18 16.24 -1.53 4.61
N ASN A 19 17.20 -2.44 4.69
CA ASN A 19 16.90 -3.85 4.54
C ASN A 19 15.89 -4.13 5.66
N VAL A 20 14.61 -3.88 5.36
CA VAL A 20 13.50 -4.32 6.19
C VAL A 20 13.58 -5.83 6.11
N SER A 21 14.24 -6.41 7.10
CA SER A 21 14.36 -7.85 7.22
C SER A 21 12.94 -8.40 7.22
N LEU A 22 12.62 -9.25 6.23
CA LEU A 22 11.29 -9.83 6.19
C LEU A 22 11.06 -10.58 7.51
N PRO A 23 9.84 -10.51 8.05
CA PRO A 23 9.46 -11.33 9.17
C PRO A 23 9.75 -12.81 8.81
N SER A 24 10.59 -13.48 9.59
CA SER A 24 11.11 -14.83 9.31
C SER A 24 10.51 -15.94 10.19
N GLY A 25 9.58 -15.58 11.08
CA GLY A 25 8.82 -16.49 11.94
C GLY A 25 7.57 -17.03 11.27
N SER A 26 6.87 -17.92 11.98
CA SER A 26 5.55 -18.44 11.60
C SER A 26 4.45 -17.42 11.86
N ALA A 27 3.28 -17.55 11.22
CA ALA A 27 2.18 -16.58 11.35
C ALA A 27 1.73 -16.45 12.81
N GLU A 28 1.83 -17.55 13.56
CA GLU A 28 1.48 -17.69 14.97
C GLU A 28 2.41 -16.91 15.90
N ASP A 29 3.63 -16.59 15.44
CA ASP A 29 4.63 -15.85 16.22
C ASP A 29 4.37 -14.33 16.22
N TYR A 30 3.50 -13.85 15.32
CA TYR A 30 3.21 -12.43 15.18
C TYR A 30 2.00 -12.04 16.03
N ILE A 31 2.26 -11.21 17.04
CA ILE A 31 1.24 -10.49 17.81
C ILE A 31 0.95 -9.12 17.17
N ASN A 32 0.05 -8.34 17.77
CA ASN A 32 -0.09 -6.92 17.43
C ASN A 32 1.16 -6.14 17.92
N ASP A 33 2.23 -6.18 17.11
CA ASP A 33 3.51 -5.51 17.34
C ASP A 33 3.59 -4.18 16.56
N PRO A 34 3.77 -3.03 17.24
CA PRO A 34 3.91 -1.72 16.58
C PRO A 34 5.03 -1.66 15.53
N LEU A 35 6.12 -2.41 15.70
CA LEU A 35 7.21 -2.42 14.72
C LEU A 35 6.78 -3.10 13.42
N LEU A 36 6.01 -4.19 13.52
CA LEU A 36 5.46 -4.88 12.37
C LEU A 36 4.45 -3.99 11.63
N GLU A 37 3.59 -3.28 12.36
CA GLU A 37 2.66 -2.30 11.79
C GLU A 37 3.40 -1.19 11.04
N GLN A 38 4.47 -0.66 11.61
CA GLN A 38 5.31 0.35 10.95
C GLN A 38 5.93 -0.19 9.64
N GLN A 39 6.45 -1.41 9.68
CA GLN A 39 7.02 -2.06 8.49
C GLN A 39 5.95 -2.30 7.41
N TRP A 40 4.76 -2.74 7.82
CA TRP A 40 3.61 -2.91 6.94
C TRP A 40 3.20 -1.59 6.30
N ALA A 41 3.07 -0.52 7.09
CA ALA A 41 2.70 0.82 6.61
C ALA A 41 3.72 1.35 5.58
N MET A 42 5.01 1.18 5.85
CA MET A 42 6.07 1.57 4.92
C MET A 42 5.96 0.81 3.59
N LYS A 43 5.73 -0.51 3.64
CA LYS A 43 5.57 -1.33 2.44
C LYS A 43 4.29 -0.97 1.68
N ALA A 44 3.16 -0.82 2.37
CA ALA A 44 1.90 -0.42 1.78
C ALA A 44 2.03 0.92 1.04
N PHE A 45 2.73 1.89 1.64
CA PHE A 45 3.00 3.18 1.01
C PHE A 45 3.86 3.05 -0.26
N GLN A 46 4.95 2.27 -0.22
CA GLN A 46 5.79 1.99 -1.39
C GLN A 46 4.98 1.37 -2.55
N HIS A 47 4.08 0.44 -2.24
CA HIS A 47 3.16 -0.14 -3.22
C HIS A 47 2.20 0.92 -3.80
N ALA A 48 1.61 1.76 -2.94
CA ALA A 48 0.69 2.82 -3.36
C ALA A 48 1.37 3.82 -4.32
N GLU A 49 2.59 4.26 -4.00
CA GLU A 49 3.37 5.16 -4.86
C GLU A 49 3.69 4.51 -6.22
N THR A 50 4.10 3.23 -6.19
CA THR A 50 4.40 2.47 -7.42
C THR A 50 3.15 2.36 -8.32
N TYR A 51 2.00 2.01 -7.75
CA TYR A 51 0.76 1.89 -8.51
C TYR A 51 0.27 3.25 -9.02
N PHE A 52 0.40 4.31 -8.24
CA PHE A 52 0.06 5.66 -8.67
C PHE A 52 0.89 6.07 -9.89
N ASN A 53 2.22 5.86 -9.85
CA ASN A 53 3.10 6.15 -10.97
C ASN A 53 2.75 5.32 -12.22
N LEU A 54 2.36 4.05 -12.04
CA LEU A 54 1.87 3.20 -13.13
C LEU A 54 0.60 3.78 -13.78
N LEU A 55 -0.39 4.16 -12.98
CA LEU A 55 -1.64 4.73 -13.47
C LEU A 55 -1.42 6.06 -14.22
N CYS A 56 -0.40 6.84 -13.84
CA CYS A 56 -0.02 8.06 -14.55
C CYS A 56 0.71 7.79 -15.88
N ALA A 57 1.38 6.64 -16.01
CA ALA A 57 2.26 6.36 -17.15
C ALA A 57 1.60 5.53 -18.27
N VAL A 58 0.61 4.69 -17.94
CA VAL A 58 -0.02 3.75 -18.89
C VAL A 58 -1.55 3.78 -18.81
N ASP A 59 -2.24 3.41 -19.90
CA ASP A 59 -3.70 3.24 -19.88
C ASP A 59 -4.10 2.12 -18.91
N PRO A 60 -4.88 2.43 -17.84
CA PRO A 60 -5.27 1.44 -16.84
C PRO A 60 -5.99 0.22 -17.41
N LYS A 61 -6.67 0.34 -18.56
CA LYS A 61 -7.38 -0.80 -19.18
C LYS A 61 -6.46 -1.90 -19.68
N GLN A 62 -5.20 -1.58 -19.94
CA GLN A 62 -4.20 -2.54 -20.40
C GLN A 62 -3.38 -3.12 -19.24
N LEU A 63 -3.55 -2.60 -18.04
CA LEU A 63 -2.75 -2.97 -16.88
C LEU A 63 -3.21 -4.34 -16.33
N ARG A 64 -2.25 -5.25 -16.15
CA ARG A 64 -2.44 -6.50 -15.40
C ARG A 64 -1.46 -6.55 -14.24
N LEU A 65 -1.98 -6.67 -13.03
CA LEU A 65 -1.17 -6.68 -11.80
C LEU A 65 -0.73 -8.09 -11.44
N SER A 66 -1.53 -9.09 -11.80
CA SER A 66 -1.25 -10.51 -11.58
C SER A 66 -1.70 -11.36 -12.77
N ARG A 67 -1.11 -12.55 -12.89
CA ARG A 67 -1.53 -13.59 -13.84
C ARG A 67 -2.91 -14.17 -13.51
N HIS A 68 -3.48 -13.79 -12.37
CA HIS A 68 -4.71 -14.36 -11.82
C HIS A 68 -5.84 -13.34 -11.70
N ASP A 69 -5.66 -12.12 -12.22
CA ASP A 69 -6.63 -11.03 -12.16
C ASP A 69 -8.06 -11.44 -12.57
N ASP A 70 -8.23 -12.20 -13.67
CA ASP A 70 -9.56 -12.65 -14.11
C ASP A 70 -10.24 -13.60 -13.11
N LYS A 71 -9.43 -14.50 -12.50
CA LYS A 71 -9.93 -15.45 -11.50
C LYS A 71 -10.33 -14.71 -10.22
N ILE A 72 -9.49 -13.78 -9.78
CA ILE A 72 -9.75 -12.94 -8.60
C ILE A 72 -11.04 -12.15 -8.80
N TYR A 73 -11.18 -11.44 -9.93
CA TYR A 73 -12.38 -10.65 -10.22
C TYR A 73 -13.64 -11.51 -10.28
N SER A 74 -13.56 -12.67 -10.95
CA SER A 74 -14.70 -13.59 -11.05
C SER A 74 -15.15 -14.11 -9.69
N HIS A 75 -14.21 -14.55 -8.83
CA HIS A 75 -14.53 -14.98 -7.47
C HIS A 75 -15.06 -13.84 -6.61
N PHE A 76 -14.45 -12.65 -6.71
CA PHE A 76 -14.88 -11.47 -5.99
C PHE A 76 -16.34 -11.13 -6.30
N ARG A 77 -16.73 -11.12 -7.58
CA ARG A 77 -18.12 -10.86 -7.99
C ARG A 77 -19.11 -11.96 -7.62
N GLN A 78 -18.66 -13.20 -7.47
CA GLN A 78 -19.51 -14.28 -6.97
C GLN A 78 -19.79 -14.15 -5.48
N LEU A 79 -18.77 -13.80 -4.68
CA LEU A 79 -18.88 -13.66 -3.23
C LEU A 79 -19.51 -12.33 -2.81
N PHE A 80 -19.25 -11.27 -3.57
CA PHE A 80 -19.67 -9.90 -3.30
C PHE A 80 -20.37 -9.29 -4.53
N PRO A 81 -21.55 -9.82 -4.93
CA PRO A 81 -22.23 -9.41 -6.16
C PRO A 81 -22.68 -7.94 -6.12
N ASP A 82 -23.11 -7.46 -4.96
CA ASP A 82 -23.64 -6.10 -4.78
C ASP A 82 -22.58 -5.09 -4.33
N PHE A 83 -21.32 -5.51 -4.19
CA PHE A 83 -20.26 -4.63 -3.71
C PHE A 83 -19.86 -3.62 -4.79
N LYS A 84 -19.95 -2.33 -4.43
CA LYS A 84 -19.60 -1.20 -5.28
C LYS A 84 -18.09 -1.00 -5.30
N ILE A 85 -17.49 -1.16 -6.48
CA ILE A 85 -16.02 -0.99 -6.67
C ILE A 85 -15.65 0.42 -7.11
N ASP A 86 -16.64 1.22 -7.52
CA ASP A 86 -16.50 2.59 -7.98
C ASP A 86 -16.37 3.57 -6.81
N THR A 87 -17.07 3.30 -5.71
CA THR A 87 -16.95 4.06 -4.45
C THR A 87 -16.83 3.09 -3.29
N LEU A 88 -15.71 3.17 -2.56
CA LEU A 88 -15.44 2.35 -1.40
C LEU A 88 -15.89 3.10 -0.13
N ASP A 89 -16.86 2.55 0.59
CA ASP A 89 -17.22 3.02 1.93
C ASP A 89 -16.43 2.23 2.98
N GLU A 90 -15.69 2.95 3.82
CA GLU A 90 -14.87 2.36 4.87
C GLU A 90 -15.71 1.53 5.88
N ASN A 91 -16.96 1.93 6.14
CA ASN A 91 -17.81 1.24 7.10
C ASN A 91 -18.30 -0.11 6.57
N GLU A 92 -18.59 -0.19 5.27
CA GLU A 92 -19.00 -1.42 4.58
C GLU A 92 -17.84 -2.43 4.51
N ILE A 93 -16.58 -1.96 4.50
CA ILE A 93 -15.40 -2.83 4.43
C ILE A 93 -15.04 -3.44 5.80
N LYS A 94 -15.37 -2.75 6.89
CA LYS A 94 -15.01 -3.17 8.26
C LYS A 94 -16.02 -4.11 8.92
N SER A 95 -17.17 -4.35 8.30
CA SER A 95 -18.31 -5.10 8.85
C SER A 95 -18.25 -6.58 8.47
#